data_AF-A0A564Z185-F1
#
_entry.id   AF-A0A564Z185-F1
#
_cell.length_a   1.000
_cell.length_b   1.000
_cell.length_c   1.000
_cell.angle_alpha   90.00
_cell.angle_beta   90.00
_cell.angle_gamma   90.00
#
_symmetry.space_group_name_H-M   'P 1'
#
loop_
_entity.id
_entity.type
_entity.pdbx_description
1 polymer ?
#
loop_
_entity_poly.entity_id
_entity_poly.type
_entity_poly.pdbx_seq_one_letter_code
_entity_poly.pdbx_strand_id
1 'polypeptide(L)'
;MDDELGTEVEISISCRNLADTDMLSKSDPVVVVFEFCPALEDWKEIWRSETIQNNLNPNFSRKLVLQYHFEEQKKLKFAVYDVDDPNEPLRHQDFLGSCDATL
;
A
#
# COMPACT_ATOMS: atom_id res chain seq x y z
N MET A 1 -18.52 13.47 -22.94
CA MET A 1 -18.62 12.01 -23.15
C MET A 1 -17.22 11.49 -23.51
N ASP A 2 -16.22 11.87 -22.71
CA ASP A 2 -14.82 11.44 -22.88
C ASP A 2 -14.31 10.72 -21.60
N ASP A 3 -15.23 10.30 -20.73
CA ASP A 3 -14.95 9.68 -19.42
C ASP A 3 -14.69 8.16 -19.51
N GLU A 4 -14.61 7.59 -20.71
CA GLU A 4 -14.69 6.13 -20.93
C GLU A 4 -13.42 5.46 -21.47
N LEU A 5 -12.30 6.19 -21.59
CA LEU A 5 -11.04 5.65 -22.16
C LEU A 5 -9.93 5.42 -21.13
N GLY A 6 -10.29 5.20 -19.86
CA GLY A 6 -9.35 4.73 -18.86
C GLY A 6 -8.80 3.34 -19.24
N THR A 7 -7.50 3.13 -19.08
CA THR A 7 -6.90 1.80 -19.20
C THR A 7 -6.82 1.17 -17.82
N GLU A 8 -7.35 -0.04 -17.67
CA GLU A 8 -7.18 -0.78 -16.42
C GLU A 8 -5.73 -1.25 -16.28
N VAL A 9 -5.12 -0.93 -15.15
CA VAL A 9 -3.77 -1.38 -14.79
C VAL A 9 -3.81 -2.20 -13.52
N GLU A 10 -2.95 -3.22 -13.47
CA GLU A 10 -2.81 -4.12 -12.34
C GLU A 10 -1.40 -4.00 -11.74
N ILE A 11 -1.33 -3.68 -10.45
CA ILE A 11 -0.08 -3.48 -9.71
C ILE A 11 0.11 -4.64 -8.74
N SER A 12 1.21 -5.36 -8.92
CA SER A 12 1.70 -6.37 -7.98
C SER A 12 2.77 -5.77 -7.09
N ILE A 13 2.70 -6.03 -5.79
CA ILE A 13 3.56 -5.41 -4.79
C ILE A 13 4.39 -6.48 -4.09
N SER A 14 5.66 -6.15 -3.81
CA SER A 14 6.55 -6.98 -2.99
C SER A 14 7.50 -6.07 -2.22
N CYS A 15 7.89 -6.46 -1.01
CA CYS A 15 8.89 -5.74 -0.22
C CYS A 15 10.13 -6.62 -0.04
N ARG A 16 11.28 -5.99 0.18
CA ARG A 16 12.56 -6.68 0.40
C ARG A 16 13.30 -6.00 1.51
N ASN A 17 13.96 -6.80 2.35
CA ASN A 17 14.78 -6.32 3.47
C ASN A 17 14.04 -5.32 4.38
N LEU A 18 12.78 -5.64 4.73
CA LEU A 18 12.06 -4.86 5.73
C LEU A 18 12.81 -4.84 7.05
N ALA A 19 12.66 -3.74 7.80
CA ALA A 19 13.26 -3.61 9.12
C ALA A 19 12.75 -4.72 10.04
N ASP A 20 13.67 -5.36 10.75
CA ASP A 20 13.33 -6.34 11.78
C ASP A 20 13.20 -5.56 13.10
N THR A 21 11.96 -5.23 13.46
CA THR A 21 11.65 -4.41 14.64
C THR A 21 11.63 -5.22 15.93
N ASP A 22 11.58 -6.56 15.82
CA ASP A 22 11.40 -7.48 16.94
C ASP A 22 12.68 -8.22 17.35
N MET A 23 12.83 -8.48 18.66
CA MET A 23 13.94 -9.29 19.20
C MET A 23 13.68 -10.80 19.17
N LEU A 24 12.42 -11.22 18.98
CA LEU A 24 11.98 -12.62 19.14
C LEU A 24 11.20 -13.18 17.93
N SER A 25 10.72 -12.32 17.04
CA SER A 25 9.94 -12.64 15.83
C SER A 25 10.38 -11.75 14.67
N LYS A 26 9.92 -12.06 13.46
CA LYS A 26 10.04 -11.16 12.31
C LYS A 26 8.73 -10.41 12.14
N SER A 27 8.77 -9.26 11.49
CA SER A 27 7.57 -8.52 11.12
C SER A 27 6.55 -9.32 10.31
N ASP A 28 5.29 -8.98 10.52
CA ASP A 28 4.06 -9.41 9.85
C ASP A 28 3.57 -8.28 8.90
N PRO A 29 4.24 -8.03 7.76
CA PRO A 29 3.97 -6.86 6.94
C PRO A 29 2.60 -6.86 6.26
N VAL A 30 2.01 -5.66 6.20
CA VAL A 30 0.90 -5.28 5.34
C VAL A 30 1.25 -4.02 4.54
N VAL A 31 0.80 -3.93 3.29
CA VAL A 31 0.91 -2.70 2.48
C VAL A 31 -0.46 -2.04 2.39
N VAL A 32 -0.49 -0.75 2.70
CA VAL A 32 -1.65 0.13 2.53
C VAL A 32 -1.32 1.14 1.45
N VAL A 33 -2.21 1.26 0.46
CA VAL A 33 -2.04 2.21 -0.64
C VAL A 33 -3.03 3.35 -0.48
N PHE A 34 -2.50 4.56 -0.54
CA PHE A 34 -3.25 5.80 -0.48
C PHE A 34 -3.17 6.52 -1.81
N GLU A 35 -4.28 7.16 -2.18
CA GLU A 35 -4.36 8.09 -3.31
C GLU A 35 -4.52 9.50 -2.76
N PHE A 36 -3.79 10.46 -3.33
CA PHE A 36 -3.96 11.87 -2.98
C PHE A 36 -5.26 12.40 -3.61
N CYS A 37 -6.14 12.98 -2.78
CA CYS A 37 -7.37 13.62 -3.22
C CYS A 37 -7.17 15.14 -3.25
N PRO A 38 -7.03 15.77 -4.44
CA PRO A 38 -6.76 17.20 -4.54
C PRO A 38 -7.87 18.08 -3.95
N ALA A 39 -9.13 17.62 -4.03
CA ALA A 39 -10.28 18.36 -3.54
C ALA A 39 -10.32 18.48 -2.00
N LEU A 40 -9.70 17.53 -1.29
CA LEU A 40 -9.64 17.50 0.17
C LEU A 40 -8.25 17.88 0.71
N GLU A 41 -7.27 18.06 -0.18
CA GLU A 41 -5.85 18.19 0.15
C GLU A 41 -5.33 17.08 1.09
N ASP A 42 -5.86 15.86 0.94
CA ASP A 42 -5.60 14.75 1.87
C ASP A 42 -5.39 13.41 1.15
N TRP A 43 -4.81 12.43 1.86
CA TRP A 43 -4.56 11.08 1.40
C TRP A 43 -5.70 10.15 1.81
N LYS A 44 -6.26 9.41 0.85
CA LYS A 44 -7.33 8.45 1.10
C LYS A 44 -6.83 7.02 0.90
N GLU A 45 -7.07 6.14 1.87
CA GLU A 45 -6.83 4.70 1.70
C GLU A 45 -7.73 4.18 0.58
N ILE A 46 -7.12 3.60 -0.45
CA ILE A 46 -7.83 3.02 -1.60
C ILE A 46 -7.69 1.49 -1.65
N TRP A 47 -6.66 0.94 -1.00
CA TRP A 47 -6.39 -0.49 -1.05
C TRP A 47 -5.48 -0.95 0.08
N ARG A 48 -5.61 -2.22 0.46
CA ARG A 48 -4.77 -2.91 1.45
C ARG A 48 -4.47 -4.35 1.02
N SER A 49 -3.25 -4.81 1.22
CA SER A 49 -2.85 -6.21 0.97
C SER A 49 -3.37 -7.15 2.06
N GLU A 50 -3.17 -8.45 1.86
CA GLU A 50 -3.10 -9.40 2.96
C GLU A 50 -1.88 -9.11 3.87
N THR A 51 -1.97 -9.53 5.13
CA THR A 51 -0.83 -9.58 6.05
C THR A 51 -0.05 -10.87 5.82
N ILE A 52 1.28 -10.78 5.71
CA ILE A 52 2.14 -11.96 5.55
C ILE A 52 2.94 -12.15 6.82
N GLN A 53 2.75 -13.27 7.51
CA GLN A 53 3.40 -13.51 8.80
C GLN A 53 4.89 -13.80 8.68
N ASN A 54 5.68 -13.24 9.59
CA ASN A 54 7.09 -13.49 9.86
C ASN A 54 7.98 -13.44 8.62
N ASN A 55 7.81 -12.40 7.80
CA ASN A 55 8.47 -12.31 6.49
C ASN A 55 8.97 -10.90 6.16
N LEU A 56 10.28 -10.70 6.20
CA LEU A 56 10.92 -9.43 5.81
C LEU A 56 11.03 -9.23 4.28
N ASN A 57 10.62 -10.22 3.48
CA ASN A 57 10.68 -10.21 2.02
C ASN A 57 9.35 -10.66 1.38
N PRO A 58 8.22 -10.04 1.74
CA PRO A 58 6.90 -10.48 1.31
C PRO A 58 6.70 -10.33 -0.20
N ASN A 59 5.94 -11.26 -0.78
CA ASN A 59 5.32 -11.12 -2.08
C ASN A 59 3.81 -11.18 -1.87
N PHE A 60 3.11 -10.08 -2.14
CA PHE A 60 1.67 -10.01 -1.93
C PHE A 60 0.95 -10.56 -3.16
N SER A 61 0.05 -11.51 -2.91
CA SER A 61 -0.76 -12.19 -3.93
C SER A 61 -1.94 -11.34 -4.36
N ARG A 62 -2.51 -10.53 -3.45
CA ARG A 62 -3.57 -9.59 -3.81
C ARG A 62 -2.96 -8.47 -4.65
N LYS A 63 -3.64 -8.14 -5.74
CA LYS A 63 -3.22 -7.08 -6.67
C LYS A 63 -4.10 -5.86 -6.54
N LEU A 64 -3.51 -4.69 -6.79
CA LEU A 64 -4.20 -3.41 -6.85
C LEU A 64 -4.60 -3.15 -8.31
N VAL A 65 -5.90 -2.99 -8.55
CA VAL A 65 -6.44 -2.67 -9.87
C VAL A 65 -6.91 -1.22 -9.87
N LEU A 66 -6.43 -0.42 -10.83
CA LEU A 66 -6.74 1.00 -10.96
C LEU A 66 -7.09 1.36 -12.39
N GLN A 67 -7.89 2.41 -12.55
CA GLN A 67 -8.07 3.07 -13.84
C GLN A 67 -6.96 4.11 -14.04
N TYR A 68 -6.22 3.96 -15.14
CA TYR A 68 -5.19 4.88 -15.57
C TYR A 68 -5.74 5.81 -16.65
N HIS A 69 -5.59 7.11 -16.42
CA HIS A 69 -5.95 8.19 -17.34
C HIS A 69 -4.67 8.96 -17.67
N PHE A 70 -4.33 9.08 -18.97
CA PHE A 70 -3.04 9.65 -19.38
C PHE A 70 -2.93 11.15 -19.08
N GLU A 71 -4.07 11.82 -19.00
CA GLU A 71 -4.20 13.24 -18.68
C GLU A 71 -4.12 13.54 -17.18
N GLU A 72 -4.15 12.52 -16.32
CA GLU A 72 -4.11 12.66 -14.87
C GLU A 72 -2.78 12.16 -14.29
N GLN A 73 -2.21 12.92 -13.37
CA GLN A 73 -1.13 12.43 -12.50
C GLN A 73 -1.71 11.84 -11.23
N LYS A 74 -1.86 10.52 -11.19
CA LYS A 74 -2.46 9.84 -10.03
C LYS A 74 -1.39 9.57 -9.00
N LYS A 75 -1.31 10.43 -7.97
CA LYS A 75 -0.32 10.32 -6.89
C LYS A 75 -0.70 9.21 -5.92
N LEU A 76 0.19 8.24 -5.78
CA LEU A 76 0.03 7.09 -4.90
C LEU A 76 1.11 7.09 -3.82
N LYS A 77 0.73 6.65 -2.62
CA LYS A 77 1.64 6.39 -1.51
C LYS A 77 1.43 4.96 -1.04
N PHE A 78 2.52 4.21 -0.98
CA PHE A 78 2.58 2.84 -0.51
C PHE A 78 3.22 2.88 0.87
N ALA A 79 2.47 2.57 1.91
CA ALA A 79 2.94 2.52 3.28
C ALA A 79 2.94 1.07 3.77
N VAL A 80 4.03 0.67 4.42
CA VAL A 80 4.21 -0.67 4.98
C VAL A 80 4.13 -0.59 6.50
N TYR A 81 3.32 -1.45 7.08
CA TYR A 81 3.15 -1.58 8.53
C TYR A 81 3.43 -3.02 8.95
N ASP A 82 3.96 -3.17 10.15
CA ASP A 82 4.02 -4.42 10.89
C ASP A 82 2.73 -4.58 11.70
N VAL A 83 2.03 -5.70 11.55
CA VAL A 83 0.71 -5.92 12.18
C VAL A 83 0.83 -6.88 13.35
N ASP A 84 0.82 -6.34 14.57
CA ASP A 84 0.87 -7.14 15.80
C ASP A 84 -0.52 -7.69 16.18
N ASP A 85 -1.54 -6.81 16.14
CA ASP A 85 -2.94 -7.18 16.38
C ASP A 85 -3.80 -6.70 15.19
N PRO A 86 -4.35 -7.61 14.37
CA PRO A 86 -5.15 -7.24 13.22
C PRO A 86 -6.47 -6.51 13.56
N ASN A 87 -6.88 -6.50 14.83
CA ASN A 87 -8.09 -5.80 15.28
C ASN A 87 -7.83 -4.32 15.64
N GLU A 88 -6.56 -3.94 15.81
CA GLU A 88 -6.18 -2.58 16.14
C GLU A 88 -6.08 -1.69 14.88
N PRO A 89 -6.40 -0.39 14.98
CA PRO A 89 -6.32 0.53 13.84
C PRO A 89 -4.87 0.73 13.39
N LEU A 90 -4.67 1.08 12.11
CA LEU A 90 -3.33 1.29 11.52
C LEU A 90 -2.42 2.22 12.32
N ARG A 91 -2.97 3.23 13.01
CA ARG A 91 -2.21 4.17 13.85
C ARG A 91 -1.55 3.52 15.07
N HIS A 92 -1.96 2.30 15.45
CA HIS A 92 -1.39 1.53 16.54
C HIS A 92 -0.47 0.41 16.03
N GLN A 93 -0.35 0.25 14.71
CA GLN A 93 0.55 -0.69 14.08
C GLN A 93 1.91 -0.02 13.86
N ASP A 94 2.98 -0.82 13.86
CA ASP A 94 4.33 -0.29 13.72
C ASP A 94 4.63 0.07 12.25
N PHE A 95 5.09 1.29 12.03
CA PHE A 95 5.38 1.78 10.68
C PHE A 95 6.79 1.35 10.23
N LEU A 96 6.86 0.58 9.14
CA LEU A 96 8.12 0.06 8.60
C LEU A 96 8.72 0.94 7.49
N GLY A 97 7.90 1.75 6.82
CA GLY A 97 8.35 2.68 5.79
C GLY A 97 7.31 2.96 4.72
N SER A 98 7.63 3.88 3.80
CA SER A 98 6.77 4.21 2.68
C SER A 98 7.54 4.63 1.44
N CYS A 99 6.89 4.54 0.29
CA CYS A 99 7.33 5.19 -0.94
C CYS A 99 6.17 5.88 -1.65
N ASP A 100 6.49 6.96 -2.35
CA ASP A 100 5.53 7.70 -3.17
C ASP A 100 5.84 7.41 -4.64
N ALA A 101 4.79 7.26 -5.44
CA ALA A 101 4.87 7.11 -6.90
C ALA A 101 3.72 7.84 -7.58
N THR A 102 3.77 7.93 -8.90
CA THR A 102 2.70 8.51 -9.72
C THR A 102 2.46 7.58 -10.89
N LEU A 103 1.19 7.32 -11.18
CA LEU A 103 0.74 6.73 -12.44
C LEU A 103 0.46 7.85 -13.43
#